data_AF-A0A2N2C4F9-F1
#
_entry.id   AF-A0A2N2C4F9-F1
#
_cell.length_a   1.000
_cell.length_b   1.000
_cell.length_c   1.000
_cell.angle_alpha   90.00
_cell.angle_beta   90.00
_cell.angle_gamma   90.00
#
_symmetry.space_group_name_H-M   'P 1'
#
loop_
_entity.id
_entity.type
_entity.pdbx_description
1 polymer ?
#
loop_
_entity_poly.entity_id
_entity_poly.type
_entity_poly.pdbx_seq_one_letter_code
_entity_poly.pdbx_strand_id
1 'polypeptide(L)'
;MASIAYVTDRKMIEFHRAYGNQVMNFWRPSSMKQFSQFNPGDYLFFLAKGTERFNGKEKGIVGYGKYNSAHTMSLRQMWNQYGTYNGYSSKDELAEAITKVNKNHEVGKSIHCLLLTDVVFFQAPVYPSEIGIVIPPNLESYTYLDKFGVDSTVKILQKAQQTGIDAWQSAMDHTLNKDIFKEDVISHILAKQISQVIDPTKPASKKLKRFMTTMSESVEYIKGSKQALLKQMPLTVYLPLESNSKNKDQALFELIGKISVLKESLKHESEFEKSDVIYCIISEIKLSAEWLKRLEQIDIQVIEG
;
A
#
# COMPACT_ATOMS: atom_id res chain seq x y z
N MET A 1 7.40 1.40 7.39
CA MET A 1 6.09 1.15 6.77
C MET A 1 5.44 -0.02 7.48
N ALA A 2 4.11 -0.07 7.55
CA ALA A 2 3.43 -1.20 8.13
C ALA A 2 2.75 -2.04 7.05
N SER A 3 2.72 -3.35 7.25
CA SER A 3 1.76 -4.23 6.58
C SER A 3 1.11 -5.11 7.62
N ILE A 4 -0.20 -5.32 7.50
CA ILE A 4 -1.00 -6.00 8.50
C ILE A 4 -1.64 -7.22 7.85
N ALA A 5 -1.59 -8.37 8.52
CA ALA A 5 -2.49 -9.48 8.25
C ALA A 5 -3.66 -9.42 9.22
N TYR A 6 -4.88 -9.31 8.70
CA TYR A 6 -6.10 -9.19 9.48
C TYR A 6 -6.97 -10.43 9.30
N VAL A 7 -7.49 -10.98 10.39
CA VAL A 7 -8.43 -12.11 10.39
C VAL A 7 -9.78 -11.64 9.87
N THR A 8 -10.13 -12.05 8.66
CA THR A 8 -11.32 -11.55 7.97
C THR A 8 -12.50 -12.51 8.09
N ASP A 9 -13.70 -11.94 7.98
CA ASP A 9 -14.91 -12.73 7.78
C ASP A 9 -14.95 -13.26 6.34
N ARG A 10 -15.25 -14.56 6.21
CA ARG A 10 -15.29 -15.24 4.91
C ARG A 10 -16.39 -14.68 4.02
N LYS A 11 -17.57 -14.41 4.57
CA LYS A 11 -18.72 -13.95 3.77
C LYS A 11 -18.43 -12.60 3.14
N MET A 12 -17.88 -11.67 3.93
CA MET A 12 -17.44 -10.36 3.42
C MET A 12 -16.42 -10.49 2.29
N ILE A 13 -15.39 -11.32 2.46
CA ILE A 13 -14.34 -11.49 1.45
C ILE A 13 -14.87 -12.14 0.17
N GLU A 14 -15.66 -13.21 0.30
CA GLU A 14 -16.25 -13.87 -0.88
C GLU A 14 -17.25 -12.97 -1.61
N PHE A 15 -17.97 -12.10 -0.89
CA PHE A 15 -18.79 -11.08 -1.54
C PHE A 15 -17.92 -10.16 -2.40
N HIS A 16 -16.86 -9.56 -1.85
CA HIS A 16 -16.00 -8.68 -2.64
C HIS A 16 -15.34 -9.39 -3.82
N ARG A 17 -14.90 -10.64 -3.63
CA ARG A 17 -14.35 -11.47 -4.70
C ARG A 17 -15.39 -11.71 -5.81
N ALA A 18 -16.60 -12.15 -5.46
CA ALA A 18 -17.66 -12.46 -6.42
C ALA A 18 -18.15 -11.25 -7.23
N TYR A 19 -18.02 -10.04 -6.67
CA TYR A 19 -18.36 -8.80 -7.38
C TYR A 19 -17.15 -8.10 -8.02
N GLY A 20 -15.95 -8.68 -7.94
CA GLY A 20 -14.74 -8.11 -8.55
C GLY A 20 -14.35 -6.74 -7.99
N ASN A 21 -14.73 -6.43 -6.75
CA ASN A 21 -14.56 -5.10 -6.17
C ASN A 21 -13.08 -4.79 -5.92
N GLN A 22 -12.56 -3.73 -6.55
CA GLN A 22 -11.21 -3.18 -6.31
C GLN A 22 -11.15 -2.16 -5.19
N VAL A 23 -12.31 -1.70 -4.73
CA VAL A 23 -12.47 -0.81 -3.58
C VAL A 23 -13.39 -1.50 -2.58
N MET A 24 -13.03 -1.44 -1.30
CA MET A 24 -13.91 -1.91 -0.23
C MET A 24 -13.83 -1.06 1.01
N ASN A 25 -14.95 -0.97 1.72
CA ASN A 25 -14.94 -0.54 3.11
C ASN A 25 -14.69 -1.75 4.00
N PHE A 26 -13.44 -1.91 4.41
CA PHE A 26 -13.07 -2.91 5.40
C PHE A 26 -13.43 -2.40 6.80
N TRP A 27 -14.35 -3.07 7.49
CA TRP A 27 -14.85 -2.59 8.77
C TRP A 27 -14.44 -3.47 9.94
N ARG A 28 -14.35 -2.86 11.13
CA ARG A 28 -14.13 -3.55 12.40
C ARG A 28 -14.85 -2.85 13.55
N PRO A 29 -15.24 -3.58 14.61
CA PRO A 29 -15.85 -2.97 15.79
C PRO A 29 -14.98 -1.87 16.43
N SER A 30 -15.60 -0.83 16.98
CA SER A 30 -14.87 0.31 17.55
C SER A 30 -14.11 0.05 18.85
N SER A 31 -14.48 -1.00 19.58
CA SER A 31 -13.88 -1.43 20.86
C SER A 31 -12.45 -1.98 20.73
N MET A 32 -11.91 -1.96 19.53
CA MET A 32 -10.77 -2.74 19.09
C MET A 32 -9.58 -1.78 18.91
N LYS A 33 -8.38 -2.15 19.39
CA LYS A 33 -7.21 -1.25 19.39
C LYS A 33 -6.94 -0.66 18.00
N GLN A 34 -6.78 0.66 17.92
CA GLN A 34 -6.40 1.36 16.69
C GLN A 34 -5.09 0.81 16.12
N PHE A 35 -4.92 0.90 14.80
CA PHE A 35 -3.64 0.59 14.18
C PHE A 35 -2.64 1.70 14.49
N SER A 36 -1.48 1.35 15.03
CA SER A 36 -0.33 2.25 15.09
C SER A 36 0.37 2.28 13.74
N GLN A 37 0.77 3.47 13.28
CA GLN A 37 1.65 3.65 12.12
C GLN A 37 1.14 2.99 10.82
N PHE A 38 -0.17 3.02 10.57
CA PHE A 38 -0.79 2.53 9.34
C PHE A 38 -1.21 3.71 8.46
N ASN A 39 -0.47 3.92 7.38
CA ASN A 39 -0.50 5.11 6.53
C ASN A 39 -1.02 4.77 5.13
N PRO A 40 -1.57 5.75 4.38
CA PRO A 40 -2.02 5.51 3.02
C PRO A 40 -0.98 4.79 2.15
N GLY A 41 -1.43 3.77 1.41
CA GLY A 41 -0.62 2.80 0.68
C GLY A 41 -0.23 1.55 1.47
N ASP A 42 -0.33 1.55 2.81
CA ASP A 42 -0.03 0.35 3.63
C ASP A 42 -0.93 -0.84 3.28
N TYR A 43 -0.38 -2.05 3.30
CA TYR A 43 -1.08 -3.25 2.86
C TYR A 43 -1.88 -3.84 4.02
N LEU A 44 -3.17 -4.11 3.79
CA LEU A 44 -4.00 -4.95 4.64
C LEU A 44 -4.24 -6.27 3.91
N PHE A 45 -3.57 -7.32 4.37
CA PHE A 45 -3.73 -8.70 3.89
C PHE A 45 -4.92 -9.39 4.57
N PHE A 46 -5.70 -10.12 3.78
CA PHE A 46 -6.90 -10.81 4.24
C PHE A 46 -6.57 -12.25 4.68
N LEU A 47 -6.47 -12.48 5.98
CA LEU A 47 -6.29 -13.80 6.57
C LEU A 47 -7.68 -14.44 6.81
N ALA A 48 -8.17 -15.19 5.82
CA ALA A 48 -9.58 -15.57 5.78
C ALA A 48 -9.90 -16.85 6.56
N LYS A 49 -10.95 -16.80 7.39
CA LYS A 49 -11.53 -18.01 8.02
C LYS A 49 -12.10 -18.95 6.97
N GLY A 50 -12.09 -20.25 7.23
CA GLY A 50 -12.58 -21.28 6.31
C GLY A 50 -11.58 -21.69 5.23
N THR A 51 -10.34 -21.21 5.31
CA THR A 51 -9.21 -21.63 4.46
C THR A 51 -8.22 -22.48 5.22
N GLU A 52 -8.60 -23.01 6.39
CA GLU A 52 -7.61 -23.57 7.31
C GLU A 52 -6.97 -24.88 6.82
N ARG A 53 -5.64 -24.98 6.97
CA ARG A 53 -4.88 -26.24 6.84
C ARG A 53 -4.53 -26.81 8.21
N PHE A 54 -4.00 -28.05 8.20
CA PHE A 54 -3.51 -28.76 9.39
C PHE A 54 -4.53 -28.85 10.53
N ASN A 55 -5.75 -29.31 10.20
CA ASN A 55 -6.88 -29.46 11.12
C ASN A 55 -7.30 -28.14 11.79
N GLY A 56 -7.47 -27.08 11.00
CA GLY A 56 -8.01 -25.81 11.50
C GLY A 56 -6.97 -24.84 12.08
N LYS A 57 -5.67 -25.15 11.99
CA LYS A 57 -4.62 -24.42 12.71
C LYS A 57 -4.08 -23.22 11.95
N GLU A 58 -4.03 -23.28 10.62
CA GLU A 58 -3.40 -22.25 9.81
C GLU A 58 -4.36 -21.68 8.77
N LYS A 59 -4.67 -20.38 8.87
CA LYS A 59 -5.48 -19.65 7.89
C LYS A 59 -4.60 -19.21 6.72
N GLY A 60 -5.16 -19.26 5.52
CA GLY A 60 -4.52 -18.73 4.31
C GLY A 60 -4.78 -17.23 4.15
N ILE A 61 -3.81 -16.54 3.56
CA ILE A 61 -3.93 -15.18 3.07
C ILE A 61 -4.54 -15.25 1.67
N VAL A 62 -5.68 -14.60 1.44
CA VAL A 62 -6.46 -14.76 0.19
C VAL A 62 -6.43 -13.53 -0.72
N GLY A 63 -5.75 -12.47 -0.29
CA GLY A 63 -5.67 -11.22 -1.02
C GLY A 63 -5.20 -10.08 -0.13
N TYR A 64 -5.22 -8.86 -0.67
CA TYR A 64 -4.95 -7.63 0.07
C TYR A 64 -5.71 -6.45 -0.51
N GLY A 65 -5.69 -5.33 0.23
CA GLY A 65 -5.97 -4.00 -0.30
C GLY A 65 -5.00 -2.97 0.26
N LYS A 66 -4.80 -1.88 -0.46
CA LYS A 66 -4.00 -0.73 -0.02
C LYS A 66 -4.87 0.19 0.80
N TYR A 67 -4.43 0.53 2.01
CA TYR A 67 -5.14 1.43 2.88
C TYR A 67 -5.15 2.84 2.29
N ASN A 68 -6.33 3.47 2.28
CA ASN A 68 -6.49 4.83 1.80
C ASN A 68 -6.78 5.79 2.96
N SER A 69 -7.84 5.51 3.72
CA SER A 69 -8.30 6.38 4.81
C SER A 69 -9.16 5.61 5.81
N ALA A 70 -9.32 6.18 7.00
CA ALA A 70 -10.16 5.62 8.06
C ALA A 70 -11.18 6.63 8.57
N HIS A 71 -12.37 6.16 8.86
CA HIS A 71 -13.45 6.95 9.47
C HIS A 71 -14.17 6.12 10.52
N THR A 72 -14.65 6.76 11.57
CA THR A 72 -15.51 6.13 12.57
C THR A 72 -16.93 6.64 12.38
N MET A 73 -17.90 5.74 12.19
CA MET A 73 -19.27 6.13 11.87
C MET A 73 -20.30 5.12 12.39
N SER A 74 -21.57 5.53 12.45
CA SER A 74 -22.68 4.62 12.76
C SER A 74 -23.00 3.69 11.58
N LEU A 75 -23.68 2.56 11.83
CA LEU A 75 -24.13 1.63 10.79
C LEU A 75 -24.94 2.34 9.68
N ARG A 76 -25.80 3.30 10.05
CA ARG A 76 -26.59 4.06 9.07
C ARG A 76 -25.70 4.89 8.16
N GLN A 77 -24.75 5.63 8.72
CA GLN A 77 -23.81 6.44 7.95
C GLN A 77 -22.94 5.55 7.04
N MET A 78 -22.44 4.44 7.58
CA MET A 78 -21.63 3.46 6.85
C MET A 78 -22.37 2.85 5.66
N TRP A 79 -23.63 2.47 5.84
CA TRP A 79 -24.45 1.96 4.75
C TRP A 79 -24.72 3.03 3.70
N ASN A 80 -25.07 4.25 4.13
CA ASN A 80 -25.34 5.35 3.21
C ASN A 80 -24.11 5.76 2.38
N GLN A 81 -22.91 5.66 2.97
CA GLN A 81 -21.67 6.06 2.31
C GLN A 81 -21.10 4.97 1.41
N TYR A 82 -21.11 3.71 1.85
CA TYR A 82 -20.42 2.61 1.16
C TYR A 82 -21.35 1.57 0.54
N GLY A 83 -22.63 1.50 0.93
CA GLY A 83 -23.59 0.54 0.36
C GLY A 83 -23.06 -0.90 0.35
N THR A 84 -23.04 -1.53 -0.83
CA THR A 84 -22.54 -2.90 -1.01
C THR A 84 -21.02 -3.03 -0.90
N TYR A 85 -20.26 -1.92 -0.93
CA TYR A 85 -18.81 -1.94 -0.65
C TYR A 85 -18.49 -2.28 0.82
N ASN A 86 -19.51 -2.50 1.67
CA ASN A 86 -19.34 -3.09 3.00
C ASN A 86 -19.20 -4.64 2.98
N GLY A 87 -19.37 -5.27 1.82
CA GLY A 87 -19.25 -6.72 1.64
C GLY A 87 -20.55 -7.51 1.83
N TYR A 88 -21.70 -6.83 1.75
CA TYR A 88 -23.03 -7.43 1.96
C TYR A 88 -24.06 -6.81 1.01
N SER A 89 -25.06 -7.61 0.65
CA SER A 89 -26.15 -7.24 -0.26
C SER A 89 -27.13 -6.23 0.36
N SER A 90 -27.27 -6.22 1.69
CA SER A 90 -28.21 -5.39 2.43
C SER A 90 -27.65 -4.88 3.75
N LYS A 91 -28.25 -3.80 4.26
CA LYS A 91 -27.90 -3.20 5.55
C LYS A 91 -28.15 -4.16 6.71
N ASP A 92 -29.19 -4.97 6.62
CA ASP A 92 -29.57 -5.91 7.67
C ASP A 92 -28.56 -7.07 7.76
N GLU A 93 -28.14 -7.63 6.62
CA GLU A 93 -27.07 -8.63 6.59
C GLU A 93 -25.76 -8.09 7.17
N LEU A 94 -25.42 -6.83 6.87
CA LEU A 94 -24.26 -6.16 7.45
C LEU A 94 -24.40 -5.98 8.97
N ALA A 95 -25.59 -5.58 9.44
CA ALA A 95 -25.87 -5.42 10.86
C ALA A 95 -25.70 -6.74 11.63
N GLU A 96 -26.21 -7.84 11.08
CA GLU A 96 -26.06 -9.19 11.63
C GLU A 96 -24.59 -9.59 11.70
N ALA A 97 -23.82 -9.34 10.65
CA ALA A 97 -22.39 -9.66 10.61
C ALA A 97 -21.60 -8.89 11.67
N ILE A 98 -21.86 -7.58 11.83
CA ILE A 98 -21.20 -6.77 12.86
C ILE A 98 -21.56 -7.27 14.26
N THR A 99 -22.84 -7.54 14.50
CA THR A 99 -23.35 -8.07 15.77
C THR A 99 -22.67 -9.38 16.14
N LYS A 100 -22.45 -10.28 15.18
CA LYS A 100 -21.78 -11.56 15.40
C LYS A 100 -20.30 -11.42 15.80
N VAL A 101 -19.60 -10.42 15.29
CA VAL A 101 -18.17 -10.21 15.54
C VAL A 101 -17.91 -9.33 16.77
N ASN A 102 -18.88 -8.51 17.17
CA ASN A 102 -18.75 -7.68 18.36
C ASN A 102 -18.93 -8.50 19.65
N LYS A 103 -18.06 -8.26 20.64
CA LYS A 103 -18.07 -9.00 21.92
C LYS A 103 -19.38 -8.85 22.70
N ASN A 104 -20.07 -7.73 22.51
CA ASN A 104 -21.32 -7.43 23.22
C ASN A 104 -22.58 -7.90 22.46
N HIS A 105 -22.43 -8.59 21.32
CA HIS A 105 -23.56 -9.03 20.49
C HIS A 105 -24.53 -7.91 20.09
N GLU A 106 -23.98 -6.72 19.85
CA GLU A 106 -24.69 -5.55 19.35
C GLU A 106 -23.85 -4.88 18.27
N VAL A 107 -24.47 -4.10 17.38
CA VAL A 107 -23.76 -3.35 16.33
C VAL A 107 -22.78 -2.31 16.91
N GLY A 108 -23.08 -1.79 18.10
CA GLY A 108 -22.35 -0.68 18.73
C GLY A 108 -22.72 0.68 18.14
N LYS A 109 -22.38 1.75 18.87
CA LYS A 109 -22.68 3.14 18.44
C LYS A 109 -21.83 3.60 17.25
N SER A 110 -20.64 3.02 17.10
CA SER A 110 -19.71 3.35 16.03
C SER A 110 -18.94 2.13 15.57
N ILE A 111 -18.52 2.16 14.31
CA ILE A 111 -17.75 1.15 13.61
C ILE A 111 -16.56 1.86 12.97
N HIS A 112 -15.38 1.24 13.03
CA HIS A 112 -14.20 1.71 12.32
C HIS A 112 -14.25 1.21 10.88
N CYS A 113 -14.27 2.14 9.95
CA CYS A 113 -14.32 1.95 8.51
C CYS A 113 -12.95 2.27 7.93
N LEU A 114 -12.35 1.32 7.24
CA LEU A 114 -11.05 1.43 6.59
C LEU A 114 -11.31 1.30 5.09
N LEU A 115 -11.21 2.42 4.38
CA LEU A 115 -11.31 2.40 2.93
C LEU A 115 -10.03 1.77 2.37
N LEU A 116 -10.19 0.67 1.66
CA LEU A 116 -9.13 0.00 0.92
C LEU A 116 -9.35 0.23 -0.58
N THR A 117 -8.28 0.57 -1.29
CA THR A 117 -8.20 0.62 -2.75
C THR A 117 -7.29 -0.48 -3.25
N ASP A 118 -7.24 -0.68 -4.57
CA ASP A 118 -6.34 -1.63 -5.22
C ASP A 118 -6.45 -3.03 -4.59
N VAL A 119 -7.70 -3.44 -4.34
CA VAL A 119 -7.99 -4.74 -3.76
C VAL A 119 -7.69 -5.82 -4.78
N VAL A 120 -6.82 -6.76 -4.42
CA VAL A 120 -6.44 -7.90 -5.27
C VAL A 120 -6.67 -9.20 -4.50
N PHE A 121 -7.39 -10.12 -5.13
CA PHE A 121 -7.60 -11.48 -4.63
C PHE A 121 -6.64 -12.46 -5.30
N PHE A 122 -6.10 -13.37 -4.51
CA PHE A 122 -5.23 -14.42 -5.00
C PHE A 122 -6.04 -15.57 -5.58
N GLN A 123 -5.52 -16.19 -6.63
CA GLN A 123 -6.10 -17.38 -7.26
C GLN A 123 -6.16 -18.57 -6.29
N ALA A 124 -5.19 -18.66 -5.39
CA ALA A 124 -5.16 -19.63 -4.31
C ALA A 124 -4.66 -18.96 -3.02
N PRO A 125 -5.09 -19.43 -1.83
CA PRO A 125 -4.58 -18.89 -0.58
C PRO A 125 -3.06 -19.11 -0.44
N VAL A 126 -2.35 -18.07 -0.02
CA VAL A 126 -0.94 -18.13 0.39
C VAL A 126 -0.88 -18.46 1.88
N TYR A 127 -0.23 -19.56 2.24
CA TYR A 127 -0.14 -19.96 3.64
C TYR A 127 1.13 -19.39 4.28
N PRO A 128 1.05 -18.76 5.47
CA PRO A 128 2.22 -18.20 6.15
C PRO A 128 3.41 -19.18 6.26
N SER A 129 3.14 -20.46 6.54
CA SER A 129 4.15 -21.51 6.64
C SER A 129 4.94 -21.73 5.35
N GLU A 130 4.33 -21.54 4.18
CA GLU A 130 4.97 -21.68 2.86
C GLU A 130 6.06 -20.63 2.60
N ILE A 131 6.02 -19.53 3.36
CA ILE A 131 6.95 -18.40 3.24
C ILE A 131 7.75 -18.18 4.54
N GLY A 132 7.71 -19.14 5.46
CA GLY A 132 8.45 -19.11 6.72
C GLY A 132 7.91 -18.10 7.75
N ILE A 133 6.64 -17.71 7.65
CA ILE A 133 5.96 -16.85 8.62
C ILE A 133 5.11 -17.72 9.54
N VAL A 134 5.21 -17.51 10.85
CA VAL A 134 4.38 -18.22 11.84
C VAL A 134 3.39 -17.26 12.48
N ILE A 135 2.16 -17.26 11.99
CA ILE A 135 1.07 -16.49 12.60
C ILE A 135 0.42 -17.34 13.69
N PRO A 136 0.21 -16.81 14.92
CA PRO A 136 -0.47 -17.55 15.98
C PRO A 136 -1.87 -18.03 15.56
N PRO A 137 -2.25 -19.29 15.83
CA PRO A 137 -3.53 -19.85 15.40
C PRO A 137 -4.74 -19.13 16.06
N ASN A 138 -4.52 -18.61 17.27
CA ASN A 138 -5.48 -17.89 18.11
C ASN A 138 -5.48 -16.37 17.88
N LEU A 139 -4.94 -15.89 16.76
CA LEU A 139 -4.98 -14.47 16.42
C LEU A 139 -6.44 -13.97 16.40
N GLU A 140 -6.79 -13.03 17.29
CA GLU A 140 -8.16 -12.54 17.40
C GLU A 140 -8.54 -11.54 16.32
N SER A 141 -7.61 -10.71 15.87
CA SER A 141 -7.91 -9.61 14.92
C SER A 141 -6.81 -9.42 13.90
N TYR A 142 -5.60 -9.04 14.31
CA TYR A 142 -4.56 -8.72 13.35
C TYR A 142 -3.16 -8.80 13.94
N THR A 143 -2.17 -8.93 13.06
CA THR A 143 -0.75 -8.81 13.40
C THR A 143 -0.02 -7.97 12.37
N TYR A 144 1.01 -7.25 12.80
CA TYR A 144 1.95 -6.60 11.89
C TYR A 144 2.88 -7.65 11.31
N LEU A 145 3.04 -7.62 9.99
CA LEU A 145 3.87 -8.58 9.26
C LEU A 145 5.36 -8.33 9.48
N ASP A 146 5.77 -7.09 9.71
CA ASP A 146 7.17 -6.72 9.94
C ASP A 146 7.78 -7.41 11.18
N LYS A 147 6.92 -7.89 12.10
CA LYS A 147 7.34 -8.69 13.28
C LYS A 147 7.95 -10.04 12.91
N PHE A 148 7.65 -10.56 11.72
CA PHE A 148 8.13 -11.87 11.26
C PHE A 148 9.30 -11.76 10.30
N GLY A 149 9.86 -10.56 10.14
CA GLY A 149 10.97 -10.27 9.25
C GLY A 149 10.65 -9.09 8.34
N VAL A 150 11.70 -8.36 7.98
CA VAL A 150 11.63 -7.11 7.22
C VAL A 150 11.01 -7.31 5.84
N ASP A 151 11.13 -8.50 5.26
CA ASP A 151 10.68 -8.79 3.89
C ASP A 151 9.42 -9.67 3.86
N SER A 152 8.70 -9.78 4.98
CA SER A 152 7.47 -10.59 5.07
C SER A 152 6.44 -10.22 4.00
N THR A 153 6.27 -8.91 3.75
CA THR A 153 5.36 -8.40 2.71
C THR A 153 5.81 -8.83 1.31
N VAL A 154 7.11 -8.71 1.02
CA VAL A 154 7.69 -9.11 -0.28
C VAL A 154 7.47 -10.59 -0.52
N LYS A 155 7.73 -11.45 0.49
CA LYS A 155 7.51 -12.89 0.37
C LYS A 155 6.05 -13.26 0.08
N ILE A 156 5.08 -12.58 0.70
CA ILE A 156 3.66 -12.81 0.41
C ILE A 156 3.34 -12.44 -1.04
N LEU A 157 3.79 -11.27 -1.51
CA LEU A 157 3.52 -10.79 -2.86
C LEU A 157 4.21 -11.67 -3.93
N GLN A 158 5.44 -12.10 -3.70
CA GLN A 158 6.15 -13.04 -4.59
C GLN A 158 5.44 -14.41 -4.65
N LYS A 159 4.96 -14.92 -3.50
CA LYS A 159 4.19 -16.16 -3.48
C LYS A 159 2.84 -16.00 -4.17
N ALA A 160 2.17 -14.87 -3.99
CA ALA A 160 0.94 -14.51 -4.68
C ALA A 160 1.15 -14.41 -6.20
N GLN A 161 2.28 -13.88 -6.65
CA GLN A 161 2.66 -13.84 -8.07
C GLN A 161 2.79 -15.24 -8.67
N GLN A 162 3.34 -16.21 -7.92
CA GLN A 162 3.40 -17.61 -8.37
C GLN A 162 2.01 -18.25 -8.49
N THR A 163 1.08 -17.88 -7.60
CA THR A 163 -0.30 -18.41 -7.65
C THR A 163 -1.17 -17.72 -8.68
N GLY A 164 -0.91 -16.45 -8.97
CA GLY A 164 -1.71 -15.61 -9.85
C GLY A 164 -2.88 -14.89 -9.17
N ILE A 165 -3.51 -14.03 -9.95
CA ILE A 165 -4.73 -13.29 -9.57
C ILE A 165 -5.94 -14.20 -9.76
N ASP A 166 -6.95 -14.03 -8.89
CA ASP A 166 -8.23 -14.69 -9.02
C ASP A 166 -8.84 -14.54 -10.44
N ALA A 167 -9.17 -15.68 -11.07
CA ALA A 167 -9.66 -15.73 -12.45
C ALA A 167 -10.95 -14.92 -12.66
N TRP A 168 -11.83 -14.84 -11.66
CA TRP A 168 -13.06 -14.07 -11.78
C TRP A 168 -12.77 -12.58 -11.74
N GLN A 169 -11.93 -12.14 -10.80
CA GLN A 169 -11.47 -10.75 -10.76
C GLN A 169 -10.75 -10.36 -12.05
N SER A 170 -9.88 -11.23 -12.57
CA SER A 170 -9.18 -11.01 -13.84
C SER A 170 -10.11 -10.98 -15.05
N ALA A 171 -11.26 -11.66 -15.00
CA ALA A 171 -12.25 -11.65 -16.08
C ALA A 171 -13.13 -10.39 -16.04
N MET A 172 -13.42 -9.87 -14.84
CA MET A 172 -14.25 -8.68 -14.66
C MET A 172 -13.50 -7.37 -14.94
N ASP A 173 -12.18 -7.35 -14.76
CA ASP A 173 -11.37 -6.17 -15.02
C ASP A 173 -10.22 -6.43 -15.99
N HIS A 174 -10.37 -5.92 -17.21
CA HIS A 174 -9.35 -5.98 -18.25
C HIS A 174 -8.17 -5.03 -18.02
N THR A 175 -8.27 -4.10 -17.06
CA THR A 175 -7.19 -3.15 -16.72
C THR A 175 -6.25 -3.69 -15.64
N LEU A 176 -6.63 -4.77 -14.95
CA LEU A 176 -5.81 -5.38 -13.93
C LEU A 176 -4.55 -6.01 -14.55
N ASN A 177 -3.41 -5.40 -14.28
CA ASN A 177 -2.13 -5.82 -14.84
C ASN A 177 -1.70 -7.18 -14.27
N LYS A 178 -1.26 -8.11 -15.12
CA LYS A 178 -0.63 -9.37 -14.69
C LYS A 178 0.63 -9.15 -13.86
N ASP A 179 1.29 -8.01 -14.04
CA ASP A 179 2.48 -7.62 -13.29
C ASP A 179 2.17 -6.86 -11.99
N ILE A 180 0.90 -6.73 -11.58
CA ILE A 180 0.51 -5.96 -10.38
C ILE A 180 1.29 -6.36 -9.11
N PHE A 181 1.53 -7.66 -8.91
CA PHE A 181 2.30 -8.12 -7.75
C PHE A 181 3.76 -7.70 -7.83
N LYS A 182 4.35 -7.68 -9.03
CA LYS A 182 5.72 -7.22 -9.25
C LYS A 182 5.83 -5.71 -9.01
N GLU A 183 4.87 -4.95 -9.52
CA GLU A 183 4.76 -3.51 -9.25
C GLU A 183 4.61 -3.21 -7.75
N ASP A 184 3.81 -4.00 -7.05
CA ASP A 184 3.58 -3.85 -5.60
C ASP A 184 4.80 -4.24 -4.76
N VAL A 185 5.59 -5.24 -5.20
CA VAL A 185 6.91 -5.55 -4.62
C VAL A 185 7.87 -4.39 -4.81
N ILE A 186 8.02 -3.89 -6.04
CA ILE A 186 8.88 -2.74 -6.36
C ILE A 186 8.50 -1.54 -5.52
N SER A 187 7.21 -1.22 -5.46
CA SER A 187 6.67 -0.10 -4.67
C SER A 187 6.95 -0.26 -3.18
N HIS A 188 6.85 -1.48 -2.66
CA HIS A 188 7.15 -1.78 -1.26
C HIS A 188 8.64 -1.59 -0.94
N ILE A 189 9.53 -2.12 -1.79
CA ILE A 189 10.98 -1.99 -1.62
C ILE A 189 11.39 -0.52 -1.72
N LEU A 190 10.90 0.22 -2.73
CA LEU A 190 11.19 1.65 -2.88
C LEU A 190 10.78 2.45 -1.66
N ALA A 191 9.57 2.23 -1.15
CA ALA A 191 9.08 2.92 0.02
C ALA A 191 9.93 2.62 1.28
N LYS A 192 10.41 1.37 1.43
CA LYS A 192 11.32 0.97 2.52
C LYS A 192 12.62 1.75 2.42
N GLN A 193 13.26 1.75 1.24
CA GLN A 193 14.53 2.44 1.03
C GLN A 193 14.42 3.96 1.17
N ILE A 194 13.34 4.55 0.65
CA ILE A 194 13.07 5.99 0.77
C ILE A 194 12.87 6.42 2.21
N SER A 195 12.20 5.61 3.03
CA SER A 195 11.99 5.93 4.45
C SER A 195 13.29 6.02 5.27
N GLN A 196 14.42 5.50 4.75
CA GLN A 196 15.73 5.60 5.38
C GLN A 196 16.44 6.93 5.08
N VAL A 197 16.14 7.56 3.94
CA VAL A 197 16.80 8.79 3.46
C VAL A 197 15.91 10.03 3.53
N ILE A 198 14.60 9.83 3.65
CA ILE A 198 13.59 10.88 3.70
C ILE A 198 12.74 10.69 4.94
N ASP A 199 12.65 11.75 5.75
CA ASP A 199 11.82 11.78 6.94
C ASP A 199 10.32 11.64 6.59
N PRO A 200 9.67 10.53 6.96
CA PRO A 200 8.27 10.28 6.64
C PRO A 200 7.31 11.18 7.43
N THR A 201 7.78 11.84 8.49
CA THR A 201 6.96 12.72 9.33
C THR A 201 6.76 14.11 8.71
N LYS A 202 7.57 14.47 7.70
CA LYS A 202 7.46 15.76 7.04
C LYS A 202 6.11 15.94 6.35
N PRO A 203 5.51 17.14 6.45
CA PRO A 203 4.25 17.44 5.79
C PRO A 203 4.42 17.39 4.27
N ALA A 204 3.34 17.06 3.55
CA ALA A 204 3.38 16.94 2.10
C ALA A 204 3.93 18.19 1.40
N SER A 205 4.90 17.99 0.51
CA SER A 205 5.53 19.08 -0.24
C SER A 205 4.49 19.77 -1.12
N LYS A 206 4.38 21.10 -0.99
CA LYS A 206 3.50 21.91 -1.84
C LYS A 206 3.90 21.81 -3.32
N LYS A 207 5.20 21.64 -3.59
CA LYS A 207 5.76 21.48 -4.93
C LYS A 207 5.26 20.19 -5.57
N LEU A 208 5.38 19.08 -4.85
CA LEU A 208 4.86 17.78 -5.33
C LEU A 208 3.35 17.82 -5.54
N LYS A 209 2.58 18.44 -4.62
CA LYS A 209 1.13 18.62 -4.82
C LYS A 209 0.81 19.37 -6.10
N ARG A 210 1.49 20.49 -6.37
CA ARG A 210 1.31 21.26 -7.61
C ARG A 210 1.70 20.43 -8.84
N PHE A 211 2.84 19.75 -8.77
CA PHE A 211 3.32 18.88 -9.85
C PHE A 211 2.30 17.78 -10.20
N MET A 212 1.71 17.14 -9.18
CA MET A 212 0.63 16.17 -9.40
C MET A 212 -0.59 16.78 -10.12
N THR A 213 -0.96 18.03 -9.81
CA THR A 213 -2.10 18.69 -10.50
C THR A 213 -1.82 19.04 -11.96
N THR A 214 -0.55 19.12 -12.35
CA THR A 214 -0.15 19.44 -13.74
C THR A 214 0.11 18.20 -14.60
N MET A 215 0.23 17.02 -13.99
CA MET A 215 0.47 15.78 -14.72
C MET A 215 -0.84 15.17 -15.21
N SER A 216 -0.87 14.75 -16.47
CA SER A 216 -1.98 13.98 -17.06
C SER A 216 -1.92 12.49 -16.72
N GLU A 217 -0.74 12.01 -16.31
CA GLU A 217 -0.48 10.60 -16.01
C GLU A 217 -0.61 10.31 -14.52
N SER A 218 -0.86 9.04 -14.17
CA SER A 218 -0.96 8.58 -12.78
C SER A 218 0.39 8.66 -12.07
N VAL A 219 0.52 9.65 -11.19
CA VAL A 219 1.64 9.79 -10.26
C VAL A 219 1.08 9.76 -8.85
N GLU A 220 1.67 8.96 -7.97
CA GLU A 220 1.20 8.79 -6.60
C GLU A 220 2.30 9.05 -5.57
N TYR A 221 1.92 9.31 -4.32
CA TYR A 221 2.90 9.37 -3.25
C TYR A 221 3.50 8.00 -2.99
N ILE A 222 4.81 7.96 -2.78
CA ILE A 222 5.45 6.73 -2.31
C ILE A 222 4.90 6.42 -0.93
N LYS A 223 4.41 5.19 -0.77
CA LYS A 223 3.82 4.67 0.45
C LYS A 223 4.60 5.09 1.71
N GLY A 224 3.91 5.70 2.68
CA GLY A 224 4.52 6.17 3.92
C GLY A 224 5.41 7.43 3.79
N SER A 225 5.53 8.02 2.60
CA SER A 225 6.24 9.28 2.34
C SER A 225 5.31 10.30 1.71
N LYS A 226 5.37 11.54 2.20
CA LYS A 226 4.71 12.69 1.57
C LYS A 226 5.71 13.61 0.85
N GLN A 227 6.93 13.11 0.65
CA GLN A 227 8.09 13.87 0.18
C GLN A 227 8.72 13.24 -1.06
N ALA A 228 8.11 12.18 -1.61
CA ALA A 228 8.51 11.56 -2.86
C ALA A 228 7.28 11.05 -3.59
N LEU A 229 7.31 11.10 -4.92
CA LEU A 229 6.28 10.52 -5.77
C LEU A 229 6.84 9.37 -6.60
N LEU A 230 5.96 8.47 -7.03
CA LEU A 230 6.23 7.34 -7.90
C LEU A 230 5.35 7.40 -9.15
N LYS A 231 5.97 7.11 -10.28
CA LYS A 231 5.30 6.69 -11.51
C LYS A 231 5.83 5.31 -11.85
N GLN A 232 4.93 4.35 -12.13
CA GLN A 232 5.32 2.96 -12.35
C GLN A 232 5.98 2.72 -13.72
N MET A 233 5.54 3.44 -14.76
CA MET A 233 5.91 3.16 -16.15
C MET A 233 6.20 4.42 -16.97
N PRO A 234 7.48 4.74 -17.28
CA PRO A 234 8.68 4.11 -16.73
C PRO A 234 8.81 4.38 -15.23
N LEU A 235 9.52 3.50 -14.53
CA LEU A 235 9.69 3.57 -13.09
C LEU A 235 10.47 4.83 -12.70
N THR A 236 9.74 5.87 -12.27
CA THR A 236 10.30 7.20 -11.99
C THR A 236 10.01 7.61 -10.55
N VAL A 237 11.07 8.01 -9.84
CA VAL A 237 11.00 8.58 -8.49
C VAL A 237 11.17 10.09 -8.60
N TYR A 238 10.15 10.85 -8.19
CA TYR A 238 10.18 12.31 -8.16
C TYR A 238 10.46 12.83 -6.75
N LEU A 239 11.43 13.73 -6.64
CA LEU A 239 11.87 14.32 -5.38
C LEU A 239 11.88 15.84 -5.47
N PRO A 240 11.31 16.57 -4.50
CA PRO A 240 11.28 18.03 -4.54
C PRO A 240 12.61 18.61 -4.05
N LEU A 241 13.15 19.58 -4.79
CA LEU A 241 14.24 20.42 -4.30
C LEU A 241 13.67 21.45 -3.31
N GLU A 242 13.77 21.16 -2.01
CA GLU A 242 13.31 22.07 -0.96
C GLU A 242 14.38 23.12 -0.61
N SER A 243 14.51 24.14 -1.46
CA SER A 243 15.46 25.23 -1.28
C SER A 243 14.85 26.60 -1.56
N ASN A 244 15.58 27.65 -1.16
CA ASN A 244 15.44 29.01 -1.63
C ASN A 244 16.70 29.41 -2.44
N SER A 245 16.75 30.63 -2.98
CA SER A 245 17.88 31.06 -3.81
C SER A 245 19.21 31.14 -3.06
N LYS A 246 19.20 31.30 -1.73
CA LYS A 246 20.41 31.47 -0.91
C LYS A 246 21.07 30.15 -0.51
N ASN A 247 20.31 29.05 -0.45
CA ASN A 247 20.81 27.74 -0.02
C ASN A 247 20.67 26.65 -1.08
N LYS A 248 20.44 27.04 -2.34
CA LYS A 248 20.17 26.13 -3.46
C LYS A 248 21.23 25.03 -3.60
N ASP A 249 22.50 25.41 -3.61
CA ASP A 249 23.58 24.45 -3.85
C ASP A 249 23.70 23.44 -2.70
N GLN A 250 23.60 23.90 -1.45
CA GLN A 250 23.61 23.01 -0.28
C GLN A 250 22.44 22.01 -0.31
N ALA A 251 21.22 22.49 -0.59
CA ALA A 251 20.04 21.64 -0.70
C ALA A 251 20.15 20.64 -1.85
N LEU A 252 20.76 21.05 -2.97
CA LEU A 252 21.01 20.18 -4.12
C LEU A 252 22.02 19.08 -3.77
N PHE A 253 23.13 19.42 -3.10
CA PHE A 253 24.09 18.43 -2.62
C PHE A 253 23.46 17.42 -1.66
N GLU A 254 22.63 17.88 -0.71
CA GLU A 254 21.91 17.00 0.20
C GLU A 254 20.97 16.04 -0.56
N LEU A 255 20.24 16.56 -1.54
CA LEU A 255 19.31 15.76 -2.34
C LEU A 255 20.05 14.75 -3.24
N ILE A 256 21.15 15.15 -3.87
CA ILE A 256 22.03 14.25 -4.64
C ILE A 256 22.57 13.14 -3.72
N GLY A 257 22.99 13.47 -2.50
CA GLY A 257 23.44 12.49 -1.51
C GLY A 257 22.36 11.45 -1.20
N LYS A 258 21.13 11.89 -0.95
CA LYS A 258 19.98 10.99 -0.71
C LYS A 258 19.68 10.09 -1.92
N ILE A 259 19.69 10.65 -3.13
CA ILE A 259 19.49 9.89 -4.37
C ILE A 259 20.62 8.87 -4.55
N SER A 260 21.86 9.23 -4.23
CA SER A 260 23.02 8.33 -4.36
C SER A 260 22.92 7.15 -3.39
N VAL A 261 22.52 7.39 -2.14
CA VAL A 261 22.26 6.32 -1.15
C VAL A 261 21.12 5.42 -1.63
N LEU A 262 20.05 5.99 -2.18
CA LEU A 262 18.92 5.22 -2.70
C LEU A 262 19.31 4.38 -3.94
N LYS A 263 20.10 4.95 -4.86
CA LYS A 263 20.65 4.23 -6.02
C LYS A 263 21.47 3.04 -5.55
N GLU A 264 22.35 3.24 -4.58
CA GLU A 264 23.21 2.18 -4.07
C GLU A 264 22.42 1.09 -3.34
N SER A 265 21.45 1.46 -2.50
CA SER A 265 20.66 0.47 -1.77
C SER A 265 19.81 -0.40 -2.68
N LEU A 266 19.27 0.16 -3.78
CA LEU A 266 18.49 -0.60 -4.75
C LEU A 266 19.32 -1.54 -5.61
N LYS A 267 20.62 -1.30 -5.82
CA LYS A 267 21.50 -2.26 -6.53
C LYS A 267 21.61 -3.61 -5.81
N HIS A 268 21.37 -3.63 -4.51
CA HIS A 268 21.39 -4.85 -3.70
C HIS A 268 20.05 -5.60 -3.67
N GLU A 269 19.01 -5.04 -4.29
CA GLU A 269 17.68 -5.63 -4.33
C GLU A 269 17.48 -6.33 -5.68
N SER A 270 17.25 -7.64 -5.67
CA SER A 270 17.20 -8.49 -6.87
C SER A 270 16.16 -8.03 -7.91
N GLU A 271 15.09 -7.40 -7.44
CA GLU A 271 13.99 -6.86 -8.24
C GLU A 271 14.39 -5.67 -9.10
N PHE A 272 15.54 -5.06 -8.82
CA PHE A 272 16.07 -3.88 -9.50
C PHE A 272 17.33 -4.17 -10.33
N GLU A 273 17.84 -5.41 -10.34
CA GLU A 273 19.08 -5.81 -11.06
C GLU A 273 19.09 -5.46 -12.57
N LYS A 274 17.93 -5.18 -13.17
CA LYS A 274 17.77 -4.83 -14.59
C LYS A 274 16.83 -3.64 -14.83
N SER A 275 16.47 -2.90 -13.78
CA SER A 275 15.46 -1.85 -13.86
C SER A 275 16.11 -0.47 -13.78
N ASP A 276 15.99 0.32 -14.85
CA ASP A 276 16.44 1.71 -14.86
C ASP A 276 15.44 2.58 -14.07
N VAL A 277 15.66 2.71 -12.76
CA VAL A 277 14.92 3.69 -11.95
C VAL A 277 15.34 5.08 -12.39
N ILE A 278 14.38 5.85 -12.91
CA ILE A 278 14.61 7.24 -13.28
C ILE A 278 14.45 8.10 -12.03
N TYR A 279 15.45 8.91 -11.71
CA TYR A 279 15.39 9.87 -10.61
C TYR A 279 15.19 11.26 -11.17
N CYS A 280 14.12 11.92 -10.73
CA CYS A 280 13.76 13.25 -11.21
C CYS A 280 13.66 14.24 -10.04
N ILE A 281 14.39 15.33 -10.12
CA ILE A 281 14.29 16.44 -9.19
C ILE A 281 13.23 17.43 -9.72
N ILE A 282 12.26 17.76 -8.88
CA ILE A 282 11.28 18.82 -9.15
C ILE A 282 11.79 20.12 -8.52
N SER A 283 12.01 21.15 -9.32
CA SER A 283 12.52 22.45 -8.87
C SER A 283 11.61 23.60 -9.33
N GLU A 284 11.27 24.51 -8.42
CA GLU A 284 10.64 25.81 -8.76
C GLU A 284 11.70 26.92 -8.94
N ILE A 285 12.99 26.58 -8.85
CA ILE A 285 14.10 27.51 -9.01
C ILE A 285 14.94 27.04 -10.19
N LYS A 286 15.23 27.97 -11.10
CA LYS A 286 16.10 27.71 -12.24
C LYS A 286 17.51 27.32 -11.80
N LEU A 287 17.96 26.15 -12.25
CA LEU A 287 19.31 25.66 -12.09
C LEU A 287 20.21 26.25 -13.18
N SER A 288 21.51 26.39 -12.89
CA SER A 288 22.46 26.82 -13.91
C SER A 288 22.67 25.70 -14.94
N ALA A 289 23.06 26.05 -16.16
CA ALA A 289 23.41 25.05 -17.18
C ALA A 289 24.51 24.08 -16.71
N GLU A 290 25.44 24.57 -15.88
CA GLU A 290 26.47 23.73 -15.26
C GLU A 290 25.85 22.68 -14.31
N TRP A 291 24.86 23.06 -13.50
CA TRP A 291 24.17 22.12 -12.62
C TRP A 291 23.38 21.07 -13.39
N LEU A 292 22.65 21.49 -14.43
CA LEU A 292 21.89 20.57 -15.28
C LEU A 292 22.82 19.53 -15.92
N LYS A 293 23.97 19.97 -16.46
CA LYS A 293 24.98 19.08 -17.03
C LYS A 293 25.56 18.10 -16.00
N ARG A 294 25.83 18.55 -14.77
CA ARG A 294 26.35 17.69 -13.70
C ARG A 294 25.34 16.64 -13.25
N LEU A 295 24.05 17.00 -13.17
CA LEU A 295 22.98 16.09 -12.80
C LEU A 295 22.73 15.02 -13.88
N GLU A 296 22.78 15.42 -15.15
CA GLU A 296 22.70 14.50 -16.29
C GLU A 296 23.83 13.46 -16.27
N GLN A 297 25.06 13.87 -15.96
CA GLN A 297 26.23 12.97 -15.84
C GLN A 297 26.11 11.90 -14.75
N ILE A 298 25.20 12.06 -13.81
CA ILE A 298 24.93 11.10 -12.73
C ILE A 298 23.52 10.51 -12.83
N ASP A 299 22.92 10.55 -14.03
CA ASP A 299 21.60 10.02 -14.35
C ASP A 299 20.49 10.55 -13.41
N ILE A 300 20.45 11.87 -13.25
CA ILE A 300 19.38 12.57 -12.52
C ILE A 300 18.77 13.61 -13.46
N GLN A 301 17.47 13.47 -13.70
CA GLN A 301 16.69 14.42 -14.48
C GLN A 301 16.19 15.57 -13.61
N VAL A 302 15.88 16.70 -14.24
CA VAL A 302 15.30 17.87 -13.56
C VAL A 302 14.08 18.35 -14.34
N ILE A 303 12.97 18.55 -13.62
CA ILE A 303 11.82 19.27 -14.12
C ILE A 303 11.78 20.62 -13.40
N GLU A 304 11.95 21.69 -14.18
CA GLU A 304 11.80 23.06 -13.72
C GLU A 304 10.35 23.50 -13.94
N GLY A 305 9.73 24.08 -12.90
CA GLY A 305 8.38 24.67 -12.94
C GLY A 305 8.40 26.20 -12.87
#